data_AF-A0A7W7TA09-F1
#
_entry.id   AF-A0A7W7TA09-F1
#
_cell.length_a   1.000
_cell.length_b   1.000
_cell.length_c   1.000
_cell.angle_alpha   90.00
_cell.angle_beta   90.00
_cell.angle_gamma   90.00
#
_symmetry.space_group_name_H-M   'P 1'
#
loop_
_entity.id
_entity.type
_entity.pdbx_description
1 polymer ?
#
loop_
_entity_poly.entity_id
_entity_poly.type
_entity_poly.pdbx_seq_one_letter_code
_entity_poly.pdbx_strand_id
1 'polypeptide(L)'
;MSPHPRWKQGPLADEAWRPPTGLSRVERMAEQNSAAGGAAARLKVLADGRTAHASVALRRQPNGRRVYAYLRWSVDGRTRERYVCEVDRSTRADNLTVAWLAAHDAGLLRRATQDGG
;
A
#
# COMPACT_ATOMS: atom_id res chain seq x y z
N MET A 1 -2.06 -16.72 -33.70
CA MET A 1 -0.79 -16.60 -32.94
C MET A 1 -1.10 -15.91 -31.62
N SER A 2 -1.30 -16.71 -30.57
CA SER A 2 -1.56 -16.17 -29.21
C SER A 2 -0.24 -15.68 -28.61
N PRO A 3 -0.13 -14.43 -28.13
CA PRO A 3 1.09 -13.97 -27.48
C PRO A 3 1.26 -14.71 -26.14
N HIS A 4 2.39 -15.41 -26.01
CA HIS A 4 2.81 -16.08 -24.78
C HIS A 4 2.95 -15.08 -23.62
N PRO A 5 2.69 -15.50 -22.37
CA PRO A 5 2.87 -14.63 -21.20
C PRO A 5 4.35 -14.22 -21.09
N ARG A 6 4.64 -12.92 -21.15
CA ARG A 6 5.98 -12.37 -20.86
C ARG A 6 6.30 -12.60 -19.39
N TRP A 7 6.89 -13.74 -19.05
CA TRP A 7 7.57 -13.93 -17.77
C TRP A 7 8.63 -12.83 -17.60
N LYS A 8 8.51 -12.00 -16.55
CA LYS A 8 9.48 -10.96 -16.21
C LYS A 8 10.78 -11.63 -15.73
N GLN A 9 11.87 -11.51 -16.48
CA GLN A 9 13.13 -12.21 -16.22
C GLN A 9 14.02 -11.59 -15.11
N GLY A 10 13.73 -10.38 -14.62
CA GLY A 10 14.55 -9.65 -13.64
C GLY A 10 13.86 -9.40 -12.29
N PRO A 11 14.62 -9.10 -11.21
CA PRO A 11 14.05 -8.55 -9.97
C PRO A 11 13.27 -7.26 -10.26
N LEU A 12 12.29 -6.92 -9.41
CA LEU A 12 11.63 -5.61 -9.50
C LEU A 12 12.69 -4.50 -9.44
N ALA A 13 12.58 -3.53 -10.35
CA ALA A 13 13.41 -2.33 -10.33
C ALA A 13 13.27 -1.62 -8.97
N ASP A 14 14.33 -0.97 -8.49
CA ASP A 14 14.31 -0.34 -7.16
C ASP A 14 13.19 0.70 -7.06
N GLU A 15 12.90 1.40 -8.15
CA GLU A 15 11.83 2.38 -8.30
C GLU A 15 10.43 1.78 -8.16
N ALA A 16 10.28 0.45 -8.32
CA ALA A 16 9.00 -0.23 -8.17
C ALA A 16 8.61 -0.45 -6.71
N TRP A 17 9.52 -0.29 -5.75
CA TRP A 17 9.23 -0.48 -4.32
C TRP A 17 9.80 0.62 -3.42
N ARG A 18 10.86 1.32 -3.84
CA ARG A 18 11.48 2.42 -3.10
C ARG A 18 10.83 3.75 -3.48
N PRO A 19 10.46 4.60 -2.51
CA PRO A 19 10.03 5.95 -2.83
C PRO A 19 11.18 6.75 -3.45
N PRO A 20 10.91 7.67 -4.39
CA PRO A 20 11.89 8.64 -4.84
C PRO A 20 12.53 9.39 -3.66
N THR A 21 13.85 9.60 -3.73
CA THR A 21 14.57 10.40 -2.73
C THR A 21 14.18 11.87 -2.84
N GLY A 22 14.10 12.58 -1.71
CA GLY A 22 13.81 14.02 -1.71
C GLY A 22 12.32 14.40 -1.71
N LEU A 23 11.39 13.42 -1.74
CA LEU A 23 9.96 13.74 -1.66
C LEU A 23 9.61 14.41 -0.33
N SER A 24 8.84 15.49 -0.43
CA SER A 24 8.22 16.18 0.69
C SER A 24 7.20 15.28 1.38
N ARG A 25 6.87 15.61 2.63
CA ARG A 25 5.80 14.91 3.35
C ARG A 25 4.46 14.96 2.59
N VAL A 26 4.14 16.11 2.00
CA VAL A 26 2.91 16.31 1.22
C VAL A 26 2.88 15.41 -0.01
N GLU A 27 3.98 15.33 -0.75
CA GLU A 27 4.06 14.49 -1.95
C GLU A 27 3.93 12.99 -1.62
N ARG A 28 4.57 12.54 -0.54
CA ARG A 28 4.36 11.16 -0.03
C ARG A 28 2.92 10.91 0.37
N MET A 29 2.25 11.89 0.97
CA MET A 29 0.84 11.75 1.35
C MET A 29 -0.07 11.73 0.12
N ALA A 30 0.22 12.53 -0.91
CA ALA A 30 -0.52 12.54 -2.17
C ALA A 30 -0.39 11.20 -2.90
N GLU A 31 0.81 10.63 -3.01
CA GLU A 31 1.04 9.29 -3.58
C GLU A 31 0.15 8.24 -2.89
N GLN A 32 0.13 8.23 -1.55
CA GLN A 32 -0.67 7.29 -0.77
C GLN A 32 -2.18 7.52 -0.96
N ASN A 33 -2.62 8.78 -1.04
CA ASN A 33 -4.02 9.12 -1.30
C ASN A 33 -4.45 8.61 -2.68
N SER A 34 -3.68 8.92 -3.72
CA SER A 34 -4.00 8.49 -5.08
C SER A 34 -4.07 6.97 -5.19
N ALA A 35 -3.09 6.26 -4.60
CA ALA A 35 -3.07 4.79 -4.64
C ALA A 35 -4.16 4.13 -3.79
N ALA A 36 -4.63 4.79 -2.71
CA ALA A 36 -5.72 4.28 -1.88
C ALA A 36 -7.12 4.58 -2.45
N GLY A 37 -7.23 5.41 -3.49
CA GLY A 37 -8.53 5.94 -3.94
C GLY A 37 -9.05 7.12 -3.10
N GLY A 38 -8.17 7.80 -2.36
CA GLY A 38 -8.45 9.04 -1.63
C GLY A 38 -7.99 9.02 -0.17
N ALA A 39 -8.07 10.18 0.49
CA ALA A 39 -7.66 10.31 1.90
C ALA A 39 -8.55 9.51 2.86
N ALA A 40 -9.86 9.45 2.59
CA ALA A 40 -10.83 8.70 3.40
C ALA A 40 -10.64 7.19 3.31
N ALA A 41 -10.22 6.67 2.16
CA ALA A 41 -9.94 5.25 1.94
C ALA A 41 -8.76 4.75 2.80
N ARG A 42 -7.88 5.66 3.26
CA ARG A 42 -6.75 5.33 4.12
C ARG A 42 -7.09 5.23 5.61
N LEU A 43 -8.34 5.53 5.98
CA LEU A 43 -8.74 5.50 7.39
C LEU A 43 -8.80 4.07 7.88
N LYS A 44 -8.19 3.81 9.04
CA LYS A 44 -8.25 2.54 9.75
C LYS A 44 -9.00 2.74 11.06
N VAL A 45 -10.00 1.90 11.32
CA VAL A 45 -10.65 1.82 12.63
C VAL A 45 -9.71 1.10 13.60
N LEU A 46 -9.48 1.74 14.73
CA LEU A 46 -8.70 1.23 15.86
C LEU A 46 -9.63 0.48 16.82
N ALA A 47 -9.05 -0.33 17.71
CA ALA A 47 -9.82 -1.15 18.65
C ALA A 47 -10.68 -0.32 19.63
N ASP A 48 -10.31 0.93 19.88
CA ASP A 48 -11.03 1.88 20.72
C ASP A 48 -12.10 2.70 19.97
N GLY A 49 -12.38 2.35 18.71
CA GLY A 49 -13.33 3.06 17.85
C GLY A 49 -12.81 4.34 17.20
N ARG A 50 -11.60 4.81 17.55
CA ARG A 50 -10.97 5.95 16.86
C ARG A 50 -10.51 5.56 15.46
N THR A 51 -10.23 6.56 14.64
CA THR A 51 -9.63 6.35 13.30
C THR A 51 -8.22 6.89 13.22
N ALA A 52 -7.34 6.17 12.52
CA ALA A 52 -6.00 6.63 12.16
C ALA A 52 -5.81 6.62 10.64
N HIS A 53 -5.01 7.55 10.12
CA HIS A 53 -4.54 7.47 8.74
C HIS A 53 -3.47 6.41 8.61
N ALA A 54 -3.76 5.38 7.82
CA ALA A 54 -2.80 4.38 7.44
C ALA A 54 -1.95 4.84 6.24
N SER A 55 -0.83 4.15 6.04
CA SER A 55 0.00 4.23 4.83
C SER A 55 0.50 2.83 4.49
N VAL A 56 0.82 2.56 3.22
CA VAL A 56 1.47 1.32 2.82
C VAL A 56 2.98 1.52 2.74
N ALA A 57 3.73 0.63 3.39
CA ALA A 57 5.17 0.49 3.26
C ALA A 57 5.49 -0.74 2.39
N LEU A 58 6.23 -0.54 1.31
CA LEU A 58 6.75 -1.61 0.47
C LEU A 58 8.18 -1.95 0.92
N ARG A 59 8.45 -3.22 1.22
CA ARG A 59 9.75 -3.71 1.68
C ARG A 59 10.20 -4.88 0.82
N ARG A 60 11.38 -4.75 0.20
CA ARG A 60 12.06 -5.87 -0.44
C ARG A 60 12.81 -6.68 0.61
N GLN A 61 12.79 -8.00 0.50
CA GLN A 61 13.69 -8.82 1.31
C GLN A 61 15.15 -8.62 0.84
N PRO A 62 16.14 -8.61 1.75
CA PRO A 62 17.54 -8.35 1.42
C PRO A 62 18.09 -9.23 0.29
N ASN A 63 17.70 -10.52 0.30
CA ASN A 63 18.18 -11.53 -0.65
C ASN A 63 17.08 -12.03 -1.61
N GLY A 64 15.91 -11.38 -1.59
CA GLY A 64 14.72 -11.83 -2.32
C GLY A 64 14.35 -10.92 -3.48
N ARG A 65 13.67 -11.49 -4.48
CA ARG A 65 13.01 -10.74 -5.56
C ARG A 65 11.63 -10.21 -5.18
N ARG A 66 11.12 -10.63 -4.01
CA ARG A 66 9.77 -10.36 -3.53
C ARG A 66 9.70 -9.05 -2.78
N VAL A 67 8.64 -8.29 -3.03
CA VAL A 67 8.31 -7.07 -2.32
C VAL A 67 7.05 -7.33 -1.52
N TYR A 68 7.09 -7.03 -0.23
CA TYR A 68 5.98 -7.21 0.67
C TYR A 68 5.39 -5.85 1.04
N ALA A 69 4.07 -5.78 1.00
CA ALA A 69 3.31 -4.62 1.42
C ALA A 69 2.89 -4.78 2.89
N TYR A 70 3.15 -3.74 3.67
CA TYR A 70 2.72 -3.62 5.05
C TYR A 70 1.85 -2.38 5.21
N LEU A 71 0.67 -2.55 5.79
CA LEU A 71 -0.15 -1.45 6.25
C LEU A 71 0.42 -0.95 7.57
N ARG A 72 0.76 0.34 7.65
CA ARG A 72 1.27 1.00 8.86
C ARG A 72 0.35 2.11 9.32
N TRP A 73 0.13 2.21 10.62
CA TRP A 73 -0.64 3.28 11.24
C TRP A 73 -0.08 3.59 12.63
N SER A 74 -0.34 4.80 13.12
CA SER A 74 0.03 5.19 14.49
C SER A 74 -1.15 4.97 15.42
N VAL A 75 -0.90 4.35 16.57
CA VAL A 75 -1.86 4.19 17.67
C VAL A 75 -1.10 4.35 18.98
N ASP A 76 -1.60 5.22 19.86
CA ASP A 76 -1.01 5.53 21.17
C ASP A 76 0.50 5.86 21.11
N GLY A 77 0.87 6.73 20.16
CA GLY A 77 2.26 7.15 19.97
C GLY A 77 3.18 6.08 19.37
N ARG A 78 2.68 4.88 19.08
CA ARG A 78 3.45 3.77 18.52
C ARG A 78 3.05 3.49 17.08
N THR A 79 4.04 3.21 16.23
CA THR A 79 3.77 2.72 14.88
C THR A 79 3.45 1.23 14.96
N ARG A 80 2.30 0.83 14.42
CA ARG A 80 1.92 -0.56 14.20
C ARG A 80 1.97 -0.85 12.72
N GLU A 81 2.34 -2.08 12.40
CA GLU A 81 2.41 -2.56 11.03
C GLU A 81 1.73 -3.92 10.92
N ARG A 82 1.06 -4.18 9.80
CA ARG A 82 0.45 -5.46 9.48
C ARG A 82 0.78 -5.83 8.04
N TYR A 83 1.24 -7.04 7.83
CA TYR A 83 1.41 -7.60 6.49
C TYR A 83 0.07 -7.61 5.73
N VAL A 84 0.10 -7.19 4.47
CA VAL A 84 -1.07 -7.15 3.59
C VAL A 84 -0.96 -8.21 2.51
N CYS A 85 0.04 -8.08 1.63
CA CYS A 85 0.24 -8.97 0.50
C CYS A 85 1.67 -8.88 -0.04
N GLU A 86 2.03 -9.81 -0.92
CA GLU A 86 3.16 -9.69 -1.82
C GLU A 86 2.74 -8.90 -3.07
N VAL A 87 3.66 -8.11 -3.63
CA VAL A 87 3.41 -7.30 -4.84
C VAL A 87 4.56 -7.46 -5.84
N ASP A 88 4.21 -7.42 -7.14
CA ASP A 88 5.12 -7.75 -8.25
C ASP A 88 4.97 -6.83 -9.49
N ARG A 89 4.28 -5.71 -9.33
CA ARG A 89 4.03 -4.76 -10.42
C ARG A 89 5.29 -3.98 -10.79
N SER A 90 5.30 -3.47 -12.01
CA SER A 90 6.46 -2.80 -12.61
C SER A 90 6.71 -1.42 -12.02
N THR A 91 5.68 -0.78 -11.46
CA THR A 91 5.77 0.56 -10.90
C THR A 91 5.37 0.55 -9.43
N ARG A 92 5.91 1.51 -8.67
CA ARG A 92 5.55 1.71 -7.28
C ARG A 92 4.09 2.11 -7.11
N ALA A 93 3.56 2.94 -7.99
CA ALA A 93 2.15 3.34 -7.96
C ALA A 93 1.21 2.14 -8.09
N ASP A 94 1.50 1.23 -9.02
CA ASP A 94 0.72 0.00 -9.20
C ASP A 94 0.85 -0.93 -7.98
N ASN A 95 2.05 -1.08 -7.44
CA ASN A 95 2.30 -1.89 -6.24
C ASN A 95 1.56 -1.34 -5.01
N LEU A 96 1.55 -0.01 -4.84
CA LEU A 96 0.77 0.63 -3.79
C LEU A 96 -0.73 0.42 -4.00
N THR A 97 -1.22 0.56 -5.23
CA THR A 97 -2.64 0.35 -5.56
C THR A 97 -3.09 -1.08 -5.24
N VAL A 98 -2.31 -2.08 -5.66
CA VAL A 98 -2.58 -3.50 -5.33
C VAL A 98 -2.61 -3.72 -3.82
N ALA A 99 -1.64 -3.16 -3.09
CA ALA A 99 -1.60 -3.27 -1.63
C ALA A 99 -2.80 -2.60 -0.95
N TRP A 100 -3.23 -1.44 -1.43
CA TRP A 100 -4.42 -0.77 -0.89
C TRP A 100 -5.69 -1.56 -1.16
N LEU A 101 -5.88 -2.06 -2.38
CA LEU A 101 -7.01 -2.93 -2.72
C LEU A 101 -7.05 -4.18 -1.83
N ALA A 102 -5.91 -4.85 -1.65
CA ALA A 102 -5.81 -6.01 -0.76
C ALA A 102 -6.11 -5.65 0.71
N ALA A 103 -5.71 -4.47 1.19
CA ALA A 103 -6.03 -4.01 2.53
C ALA A 103 -7.53 -3.71 2.71
N HIS A 104 -8.20 -3.20 1.68
CA HIS A 104 -9.65 -3.02 1.66
C HIS A 104 -10.40 -4.35 1.67
N ASP A 105 -10.00 -5.28 0.80
CA ASP A 105 -10.59 -6.62 0.69
C ASP A 105 -10.45 -7.40 2.01
N ALA A 106 -9.28 -7.33 2.64
CA ALA A 106 -9.03 -7.94 3.95
C ALA A 106 -9.72 -7.22 5.14
N GLY A 107 -10.54 -6.18 4.88
CA GLY A 107 -11.28 -5.45 5.93
C GLY A 107 -10.37 -4.72 6.93
N LEU A 108 -9.14 -4.38 6.53
CA LEU A 108 -8.16 -3.74 7.42
C LEU A 108 -8.41 -2.25 7.62
N LEU A 109 -9.20 -1.66 6.73
CA LEU A 109 -9.50 -0.24 6.64
C LEU A 109 -10.97 -0.01 7.01
N ARG A 110 -11.28 1.23 7.36
CA ARG A 110 -12.66 1.68 7.55
C ARG A 110 -13.39 1.43 6.23
N ARG A 111 -14.50 0.69 6.28
CA ARG A 111 -15.43 0.68 5.14
C ARG A 111 -15.82 2.12 4.87
N ALA A 112 -15.78 2.53 3.61
CA ALA A 112 -16.51 3.74 3.24
C ALA A 112 -17.93 3.51 3.74
N THR A 113 -18.40 4.38 4.63
CA THR A 113 -19.80 4.40 5.03
C THR A 113 -20.58 4.50 3.74
N GLN A 114 -21.25 3.42 3.37
CA GLN A 114 -22.30 3.45 2.36
C GLN A 114 -23.44 4.20 3.03
N ASP A 115 -23.42 5.51 2.93
CA ASP A 115 -24.53 6.36 3.33
C ASP A 115 -25.30 6.68 2.05
N GLY A 116 -26.55 6.20 1.96
CA GLY A 116 -27.51 6.62 0.95
C GLY A 116 -28.15 5.49 0.14
N GLY A 117 -29.31 5.03 0.61
CA GLY A 117 -30.26 4.16 -0.07
C GLY A 117 -31.20 3.49 0.90
#